data_AF-A0A1V6Q7X2-F1
#
_entry.id   AF-A0A1V6Q7X2-F1
#
_cell.length_a   1.000
_cell.length_b   1.000
_cell.length_c   1.000
_cell.angle_alpha   90.00
_cell.angle_beta   90.00
_cell.angle_gamma   90.00
#
_symmetry.space_group_name_H-M   'P 1'
#
loop_
_entity.id
_entity.type
_entity.pdbx_description
1 polymer ?
#
loop_
_entity_poly.entity_id
_entity_poly.type
_entity_poly.pdbx_seq_one_letter_code
_entity_poly.pdbx_strand_id
1 'polypeptide(L)'
;MIARSIAQFYPEHTQAIHLNFIPVIPPYPWRSPYQFLKSLLSVPFSARDRNFIAKSVGYFTRENAYMKVQETRPQTLGYGLHDSPVGLLAWIYDKMHSWSDGYPWTDEEILTWVSIYYFSTAGPMASTRIYYEASAPKRDDEQTEGEGEDDKLEKVDSRYISLWQVFGARAPQNVRFAVAQFAEELIMFPFAWYRSIGNVVRETEYDHGGHFAAWEVPELLAADLKAFLGMDGPAYGAVAGRDGY
;
A
#
# COMPACT_ATOMS: atom_id res chain seq x y z
N MET A 1 2.25 -1.52 2.69
CA MET A 1 3.30 -2.58 2.76
C MET A 1 3.66 -2.90 4.20
N ILE A 2 4.24 -1.95 4.96
CA ILE A 2 4.72 -2.17 6.34
C ILE A 2 3.66 -2.79 7.25
N ALA A 3 2.43 -2.24 7.29
CA ALA A 3 1.36 -2.80 8.11
C ALA A 3 1.06 -4.27 7.76
N ARG A 4 1.05 -4.61 6.46
CA ARG A 4 0.88 -5.99 6.02
C ARG A 4 2.04 -6.89 6.45
N SER A 5 3.28 -6.40 6.39
CA SER A 5 4.44 -7.15 6.89
C SER A 5 4.36 -7.36 8.41
N ILE A 6 3.93 -6.34 9.17
CA ILE A 6 3.72 -6.45 10.62
C ILE A 6 2.69 -7.55 10.94
N ALA A 7 1.59 -7.63 10.20
CA ALA A 7 0.63 -8.73 10.37
C ALA A 7 1.24 -10.11 10.08
N GLN A 8 2.13 -10.23 9.10
CA GLN A 8 2.78 -11.51 8.77
C GLN A 8 3.77 -11.95 9.86
N PHE A 9 4.60 -11.03 10.35
CA PHE A 9 5.65 -11.36 11.33
C PHE A 9 5.16 -11.40 12.77
N TYR A 10 4.11 -10.63 13.08
CA TYR A 10 3.59 -10.49 14.43
C TYR A 10 2.07 -10.73 14.48
N PRO A 11 1.57 -11.89 13.98
CA PRO A 11 0.13 -12.17 13.93
C PRO A 11 -0.51 -12.20 15.31
N GLU A 12 0.22 -12.61 16.35
CA GLU A 12 -0.30 -12.68 17.73
C GLU A 12 -0.43 -11.29 18.39
N HIS A 13 0.30 -10.30 17.89
CA HIS A 13 0.30 -8.93 18.44
C HIS A 13 -0.44 -7.93 17.55
N THR A 14 -0.75 -8.31 16.31
CA THR A 14 -1.47 -7.48 15.36
C THR A 14 -2.91 -7.96 15.26
N GLN A 15 -3.85 -7.21 15.83
CA GLN A 15 -5.25 -7.65 15.88
C GLN A 15 -6.12 -7.00 14.79
N ALA A 16 -5.77 -5.79 14.37
CA ALA A 16 -6.52 -5.02 13.39
C ALA A 16 -5.59 -4.12 12.55
N ILE A 17 -5.90 -3.96 11.27
CA ILE A 17 -5.20 -3.06 10.34
C ILE A 17 -6.21 -2.30 9.50
N HIS A 18 -6.02 -0.99 9.40
CA HIS A 18 -6.71 -0.13 8.43
C HIS A 18 -5.74 0.23 7.30
N LEU A 19 -6.20 0.14 6.06
CA LEU A 19 -5.42 0.52 4.87
C LEU A 19 -6.25 1.43 3.98
N ASN A 20 -5.65 2.53 3.51
CA ASN A 20 -6.21 3.39 2.46
C ASN A 20 -5.50 3.25 1.09
N PHE A 21 -4.34 2.58 1.04
CA PHE A 21 -3.64 2.25 -0.19
C PHE A 21 -3.37 0.73 -0.23
N ILE A 22 -4.05 0.04 -1.14
CA ILE A 22 -4.16 -1.43 -1.10
C ILE A 22 -3.79 -2.10 -2.44
N PRO A 23 -2.50 -2.22 -2.77
CA PRO A 23 -2.10 -3.07 -3.89
C PRO A 23 -2.41 -4.55 -3.58
N VAL A 24 -3.13 -5.21 -4.49
CA VAL A 24 -3.44 -6.63 -4.42
C VAL A 24 -3.18 -7.33 -5.74
N ILE A 25 -2.92 -8.62 -5.64
CA ILE A 25 -2.87 -9.51 -6.81
C ILE A 25 -4.31 -9.93 -7.14
N PRO A 26 -4.73 -9.94 -8.42
CA PRO A 26 -6.03 -10.45 -8.80
C PRO A 26 -6.24 -11.89 -8.30
N PRO A 27 -7.48 -12.29 -7.96
CA PRO A 27 -7.73 -13.64 -7.49
C PRO A 27 -7.43 -14.64 -8.61
N TYR A 28 -6.69 -15.70 -8.29
CA TYR A 28 -6.44 -16.83 -9.19
C TYR A 28 -7.30 -18.04 -8.81
N PRO A 29 -7.68 -18.90 -9.78
CA PRO A 29 -8.57 -20.03 -9.51
C PRO A 29 -7.98 -21.05 -8.54
N TRP A 30 -6.66 -21.31 -8.59
CA TRP A 30 -5.99 -22.25 -7.67
C TRP A 30 -5.80 -21.69 -6.27
N ARG A 31 -5.81 -20.36 -6.11
CA ARG A 31 -5.59 -19.70 -4.83
C ARG A 31 -6.90 -19.40 -4.12
N SER A 32 -7.79 -18.66 -4.78
CA SER A 32 -9.06 -18.19 -4.22
C SER A 32 -10.21 -18.50 -5.20
N PRO A 33 -10.61 -19.78 -5.36
CA PRO A 33 -11.60 -20.18 -6.37
C PRO A 33 -12.91 -19.39 -6.30
N TYR A 34 -13.41 -19.17 -5.08
CA TYR A 34 -14.63 -18.38 -4.84
C TYR A 34 -14.48 -16.91 -5.28
N GLN A 35 -13.37 -16.25 -4.92
CA GLN A 35 -13.14 -14.85 -5.31
C GLN A 35 -12.84 -14.71 -6.80
N PHE A 36 -12.18 -15.71 -7.40
CA PHE A 36 -11.94 -15.75 -8.85
C PHE A 36 -13.27 -15.83 -9.61
N LEU A 37 -14.15 -16.76 -9.24
CA LEU A 37 -15.46 -16.89 -9.87
C LEU A 37 -16.31 -15.62 -9.65
N LYS A 38 -16.32 -15.09 -8.43
CA LYS A 38 -17.03 -13.83 -8.13
C LYS A 38 -16.50 -12.67 -8.99
N SER A 39 -15.19 -12.55 -9.11
CA SER A 39 -14.55 -11.54 -9.96
C SER A 39 -14.96 -11.72 -11.42
N LEU A 40 -14.91 -12.94 -11.95
CA LEU A 40 -15.28 -13.24 -13.34
C LEU A 40 -16.74 -12.88 -13.65
N LEU A 41 -17.64 -13.06 -12.68
CA LEU A 41 -19.07 -12.82 -12.85
C LEU A 41 -19.51 -11.37 -12.57
N SER A 42 -18.67 -10.55 -11.92
CA SER A 42 -19.04 -9.18 -11.52
C SER A 42 -18.21 -8.10 -12.22
N VAL A 43 -16.88 -8.23 -12.21
CA VAL A 43 -15.95 -7.20 -12.67
C VAL A 43 -16.14 -6.82 -14.15
N PRO A 44 -16.29 -7.76 -15.10
CA PRO A 44 -16.49 -7.40 -16.51
C PRO A 44 -17.77 -6.61 -16.78
N PHE A 45 -18.78 -6.74 -15.91
CA PHE A 45 -20.10 -6.13 -16.06
C PHE A 45 -20.27 -4.84 -15.23
N SER A 46 -19.27 -4.48 -14.44
CA SER A 46 -19.27 -3.28 -13.61
C SER A 46 -18.40 -2.20 -14.27
N ALA A 47 -19.04 -1.13 -14.78
CA ALA A 47 -18.31 -0.02 -15.40
C ALA A 47 -17.31 0.63 -14.42
N ARG A 48 -17.71 0.72 -13.15
CA ARG A 48 -16.89 1.20 -12.05
C ARG A 48 -15.63 0.35 -11.85
N ASP A 49 -15.77 -0.97 -11.74
CA ASP A 49 -14.63 -1.87 -11.52
C ASP A 49 -13.67 -1.88 -12.70
N ARG A 50 -14.20 -1.79 -13.93
CA ARG A 50 -13.37 -1.63 -15.14
C ARG A 50 -12.59 -0.32 -15.11
N ASN A 51 -13.20 0.77 -14.63
CA ASN A 51 -12.51 2.06 -14.51
C ASN A 51 -11.36 2.00 -13.48
N PHE A 52 -11.60 1.37 -12.32
CA PHE A 52 -10.56 1.16 -11.31
C PHE A 52 -9.36 0.37 -11.86
N ILE A 53 -9.62 -0.73 -12.58
CA ILE A 53 -8.57 -1.51 -13.22
C ILE A 53 -7.85 -0.67 -14.29
N ALA A 54 -8.58 0.06 -15.13
CA ALA A 54 -7.99 0.91 -16.16
C ALA A 54 -7.06 1.98 -15.58
N LYS A 55 -7.48 2.64 -14.48
CA LYS A 55 -6.67 3.62 -13.74
C LYS A 55 -5.38 2.98 -13.22
N SER A 56 -5.49 1.84 -12.54
CA SER A 56 -4.34 1.10 -12.03
C SER A 56 -3.37 0.69 -13.14
N VAL A 57 -3.88 0.21 -14.29
CA VAL A 57 -3.05 -0.12 -15.46
C VAL A 57 -2.35 1.14 -16.01
N GLY A 58 -3.03 2.28 -16.04
CA GLY A 58 -2.43 3.58 -16.39
C GLY A 58 -1.23 3.91 -15.49
N TYR A 59 -1.43 3.84 -14.17
CA TYR A 59 -0.37 4.10 -13.20
C TYR A 59 0.83 3.15 -13.40
N PHE A 60 0.60 1.85 -13.52
CA PHE A 60 1.66 0.85 -13.68
C PHE A 60 2.46 0.98 -14.99
N THR A 61 1.87 1.58 -16.02
CA THR A 61 2.51 1.68 -17.34
C THR A 61 3.14 3.04 -17.61
N ARG A 62 2.70 4.11 -16.93
CA ARG A 62 3.11 5.48 -17.27
C ARG A 62 3.63 6.32 -16.10
N GLU A 63 3.18 6.06 -14.87
CA GLU A 63 3.37 7.02 -13.76
C GLU A 63 4.35 6.52 -12.67
N ASN A 64 4.83 5.28 -12.79
CA ASN A 64 5.72 4.65 -11.82
C ASN A 64 7.23 4.76 -12.14
N ALA A 65 7.63 5.64 -13.07
CA ALA A 65 9.05 5.80 -13.43
C ALA A 65 9.93 6.23 -12.23
N TYR A 66 9.38 7.07 -11.35
CA TYR A 66 10.04 7.51 -10.12
C TYR A 66 10.42 6.31 -9.22
N MET A 67 9.53 5.30 -9.14
CA MET A 67 9.70 4.07 -8.39
C MET A 67 10.85 3.26 -9.00
N LYS A 68 10.90 3.16 -10.33
CA LYS A 68 11.94 2.37 -11.01
C LYS A 68 13.36 2.89 -10.78
N VAL A 69 13.53 4.21 -10.75
CA VAL A 69 14.82 4.84 -10.45
C VAL A 69 15.22 4.55 -9.00
N GLN A 70 14.29 4.70 -8.05
CA GLN A 70 14.55 4.45 -6.62
C GLN A 70 14.79 2.97 -6.31
N GLU A 71 14.13 2.05 -7.01
CA GLU A 71 14.35 0.61 -6.91
C GLU A 71 15.74 0.17 -7.37
N THR A 72 16.34 0.87 -8.33
CA THR A 72 17.54 0.38 -9.03
C THR A 72 18.81 1.16 -8.72
N ARG A 73 18.70 2.49 -8.55
CA ARG A 73 19.83 3.42 -8.38
C ARG A 73 19.51 4.50 -7.33
N PRO A 74 19.05 4.15 -6.11
CA PRO A 74 18.66 5.12 -5.09
C PRO A 74 19.81 6.04 -4.68
N GLN A 75 21.04 5.52 -4.58
CA GLN A 75 22.22 6.30 -4.21
C GLN A 75 22.55 7.37 -5.26
N THR A 76 22.47 7.02 -6.55
CA THR A 76 22.74 7.94 -7.66
C THR A 76 21.72 9.08 -7.69
N LEU A 77 20.43 8.74 -7.55
CA LEU A 77 19.36 9.74 -7.43
C LEU A 77 19.56 10.63 -6.20
N GLY A 78 19.93 10.02 -5.07
CA GLY A 78 20.13 10.70 -3.79
C GLY A 78 21.15 11.84 -3.84
N TYR A 79 22.24 11.71 -4.61
CA TYR A 79 23.19 12.82 -4.78
C TYR A 79 22.53 14.05 -5.41
N GLY A 80 21.74 13.87 -6.47
CA GLY A 80 21.06 14.98 -7.13
C GLY A 80 19.97 15.62 -6.26
N LEU A 81 19.20 14.79 -5.54
CA LEU A 81 18.18 15.28 -4.60
C LEU A 81 18.78 16.03 -3.40
N HIS A 82 20.00 15.67 -2.99
CA HIS A 82 20.67 16.33 -1.87
C HIS A 82 21.36 17.63 -2.29
N ASP A 83 21.94 17.67 -3.49
CA ASP A 83 22.68 18.83 -4.00
C ASP A 83 21.75 20.00 -4.34
N SER A 84 20.56 19.71 -4.86
CA SER A 84 19.62 20.73 -5.33
C SER A 84 18.29 20.70 -4.57
N PRO A 85 18.01 21.70 -3.69
CA PRO A 85 16.70 21.80 -3.03
C PRO A 85 15.56 22.05 -4.04
N VAL A 86 15.84 22.70 -5.18
CA VAL A 86 14.88 22.87 -6.28
C VAL A 86 14.62 21.55 -7.00
N GLY A 87 15.65 20.72 -7.17
CA GLY A 87 15.51 19.37 -7.71
C GLY A 87 14.66 18.47 -6.82
N LEU A 88 14.88 18.52 -5.50
CA LEU A 88 14.05 17.84 -4.52
C LEU A 88 12.60 18.33 -4.52
N LEU A 89 12.41 19.65 -4.53
CA LEU A 89 11.09 20.29 -4.63
C LEU A 89 10.35 19.77 -5.87
N ALA A 90 10.96 19.82 -7.05
CA ALA A 90 10.33 19.33 -8.28
C ALA A 90 9.98 17.83 -8.20
N TRP A 91 10.85 17.01 -7.62
CA TRP A 91 10.65 15.56 -7.48
C TRP A 91 9.47 15.19 -6.57
N ILE A 92 9.27 15.95 -5.48
CA ILE A 92 8.19 15.73 -4.51
C ILE A 92 6.89 16.41 -4.99
N TYR A 93 6.97 17.66 -5.44
CA TYR A 93 5.82 18.46 -5.84
C TYR A 93 5.04 17.82 -7.00
N ASP A 94 5.73 17.20 -7.96
CA ASP A 94 5.09 16.42 -9.03
C ASP A 94 4.10 15.39 -8.47
N LYS A 95 4.46 14.73 -7.36
CA LYS A 95 3.61 13.71 -6.72
C LYS A 95 2.51 14.33 -5.87
N MET A 96 2.83 15.37 -5.10
CA MET A 96 1.82 16.12 -4.35
C MET A 96 0.70 16.61 -5.27
N HIS A 97 1.04 17.18 -6.42
CA HIS A 97 0.07 17.66 -7.38
C HIS A 97 -0.68 16.52 -8.10
N SER A 98 0.05 15.55 -8.66
CA SER A 98 -0.56 14.52 -9.52
C SER A 98 -1.36 13.45 -8.77
N TRP A 99 -1.08 13.24 -7.48
CA TRP A 99 -1.69 12.17 -6.68
C TRP A 99 -2.84 12.65 -5.78
N SER A 100 -3.13 13.95 -5.80
CA SER A 100 -4.22 14.54 -5.01
C SER A 100 -5.51 14.66 -5.83
N ASP A 101 -6.64 14.68 -5.14
CA ASP A 101 -7.95 15.01 -5.71
C ASP A 101 -8.13 16.54 -5.81
N GLY A 102 -7.31 17.19 -6.64
CA GLY A 102 -7.39 18.64 -6.83
C GLY A 102 -7.12 19.47 -5.56
N TYR A 103 -6.46 18.89 -4.55
CA TYR A 103 -6.16 19.57 -3.30
C TYR A 103 -5.36 20.87 -3.55
N PRO A 104 -5.82 22.02 -3.02
CA PRO A 104 -5.21 23.33 -3.30
C PRO A 104 -3.98 23.56 -2.41
N TRP A 105 -2.91 22.80 -2.68
CA TRP A 105 -1.65 22.91 -1.96
C TRP A 105 -1.14 24.35 -1.91
N THR A 106 -0.88 24.83 -0.70
CA THR A 106 -0.24 26.13 -0.51
C THR A 106 1.28 26.02 -0.64
N ASP A 107 1.93 27.12 -1.01
CA ASP A 107 3.40 27.19 -1.07
C ASP A 107 4.03 26.79 0.27
N GLU A 108 3.42 27.19 1.39
CA GLU A 108 3.90 26.85 2.74
C GLU A 108 3.83 25.35 3.03
N GLU A 109 2.75 24.67 2.65
CA GLU A 109 2.63 23.21 2.83
C GLU A 109 3.65 22.45 1.99
N ILE A 110 3.81 22.85 0.73
CA ILE A 110 4.78 22.24 -0.18
C ILE A 110 6.20 22.42 0.37
N LEU A 111 6.55 23.64 0.77
CA LEU A 111 7.86 23.93 1.33
C LEU A 111 8.08 23.23 2.67
N THR A 112 7.04 23.09 3.50
CA THR A 112 7.10 22.33 4.75
C THR A 112 7.42 20.86 4.48
N TRP A 113 6.70 20.22 3.55
CA TRP A 113 6.95 18.84 3.18
C TRP A 113 8.37 18.64 2.67
N VAL A 114 8.81 19.47 1.71
CA VAL A 114 10.17 19.39 1.15
C VAL A 114 11.24 19.63 2.21
N SER A 115 10.99 20.56 3.14
CA SER A 115 11.89 20.89 4.25
C SER A 115 12.12 19.72 5.19
N ILE A 116 11.10 18.90 5.46
CA ILE A 116 11.24 17.68 6.28
C ILE A 116 12.27 16.74 5.65
N TYR A 117 12.24 16.57 4.32
CA TYR A 117 13.22 15.72 3.62
C TYR A 117 14.60 16.37 3.60
N TYR A 118 14.67 17.65 3.27
CA TYR A 118 15.94 18.36 3.06
C TYR A 118 16.73 18.58 4.35
N PHE A 119 16.07 18.98 5.44
CA PHE A 119 16.72 19.30 6.71
C PHE A 119 16.82 18.12 7.68
N SER A 120 16.26 16.96 7.35
CA SER A 120 16.44 15.76 8.17
C SER A 120 17.91 15.34 8.22
N THR A 121 18.37 14.84 9.36
CA THR A 121 19.74 14.32 9.52
C THR A 121 20.07 13.21 8.51
N ALA A 122 19.08 12.40 8.12
CA ALA A 122 19.25 11.33 7.16
C ALA A 122 19.27 11.82 5.69
N GLY A 123 18.77 13.03 5.45
CA GLY A 123 18.66 13.67 4.14
C GLY A 123 17.63 13.01 3.20
N PRO A 124 17.41 13.60 2.02
CA PRO A 124 16.38 13.16 1.08
C PRO A 124 16.63 11.77 0.48
N MET A 125 17.88 11.29 0.49
CA MET A 125 18.22 9.96 0.00
C MET A 125 17.62 8.84 0.86
N ALA A 126 17.46 9.06 2.18
CA ALA A 126 17.04 8.01 3.10
C ALA A 126 15.67 7.42 2.74
N SER A 127 14.73 8.27 2.32
CA SER A 127 13.39 7.85 1.90
C SER A 127 13.40 6.99 0.63
N THR A 128 14.39 7.15 -0.25
CA THR A 128 14.46 6.40 -1.52
C THR A 128 14.89 4.95 -1.34
N ARG A 129 15.57 4.64 -0.24
CA ARG A 129 16.13 3.30 0.01
C ARG A 129 15.05 2.24 0.18
N ILE A 130 13.87 2.59 0.70
CA ILE A 130 12.79 1.63 0.88
C ILE A 130 12.37 0.95 -0.43
N TYR A 131 12.51 1.61 -1.57
CA TYR A 131 12.19 1.03 -2.88
C TYR A 131 13.20 -0.02 -3.31
N TYR A 132 14.50 0.28 -3.15
CA TYR A 132 15.57 -0.70 -3.38
C TYR A 132 15.43 -1.88 -2.42
N GLU A 133 15.13 -1.59 -1.15
CA GLU A 133 14.92 -2.64 -0.17
C GLU A 133 13.66 -3.46 -0.48
N ALA A 134 12.53 -2.85 -0.84
CA ALA A 134 11.31 -3.57 -1.16
C ALA A 134 11.37 -4.38 -2.47
N SER A 135 12.37 -4.16 -3.34
CA SER A 135 12.48 -4.84 -4.63
C SER A 135 12.85 -6.35 -4.50
N ALA A 136 12.64 -7.10 -5.58
CA ALA A 136 12.74 -8.58 -5.65
C ALA A 136 14.14 -9.13 -5.22
N PRO A 137 14.27 -10.44 -4.92
CA PRO A 137 15.22 -10.92 -3.93
C PRO A 137 16.67 -10.59 -4.27
N LYS A 138 17.35 -10.00 -3.29
CA LYS A 138 18.81 -9.93 -3.25
C LYS A 138 19.32 -11.36 -3.13
N ARG A 139 20.24 -11.77 -4.01
CA ARG A 139 20.77 -13.13 -4.07
C ARG A 139 21.03 -13.69 -2.67
N ASP A 140 20.45 -14.85 -2.38
CA ASP A 140 21.01 -15.73 -1.36
C ASP A 140 22.40 -16.15 -1.82
N ASP A 141 23.41 -15.93 -0.98
CA ASP A 141 24.72 -16.58 -1.12
C ASP A 141 24.64 -18.10 -0.82
N GLU A 142 23.44 -18.66 -0.67
CA GLU A 142 23.20 -20.10 -0.48
C GLU A 142 22.27 -20.64 -1.57
N GLN A 143 22.87 -21.19 -2.62
CA GLN A 143 22.19 -22.12 -3.52
C GLN A 143 21.78 -23.37 -2.72
N THR A 144 20.54 -23.44 -2.26
CA THR A 144 19.88 -24.73 -2.00
C THR A 144 19.27 -25.22 -3.31
N GLU A 145 20.05 -26.02 -4.04
CA GLU A 145 19.53 -26.82 -5.15
C GLU A 145 18.49 -27.81 -4.60
N GLY A 146 17.24 -27.75 -5.11
CA GLY A 146 16.30 -28.85 -4.97
C GLY A 146 14.85 -28.56 -4.57
N GLU A 147 14.43 -27.31 -4.34
CA GLU A 147 13.03 -27.03 -3.95
C GLU A 147 12.22 -26.40 -5.09
N GLY A 148 11.06 -27.01 -5.38
CA GLY A 148 10.14 -26.61 -6.44
C GLY A 148 9.56 -25.20 -6.27
N GLU A 149 9.15 -24.60 -7.39
CA GLU A 149 8.74 -23.20 -7.50
C GLU A 149 7.53 -22.83 -6.61
N ASP A 150 6.67 -23.81 -6.29
CA ASP A 150 5.48 -23.61 -5.46
C ASP A 150 5.78 -23.46 -3.95
N ASP A 151 6.89 -24.04 -3.44
CA ASP A 151 7.24 -24.00 -2.00
C ASP A 151 7.84 -22.64 -1.57
N LYS A 152 8.25 -21.82 -2.55
CA LYS A 152 8.86 -20.50 -2.33
C LYS A 152 7.85 -19.38 -2.03
N LEU A 153 6.57 -19.63 -2.24
CA LEU A 153 5.49 -18.67 -1.94
C LEU A 153 4.95 -18.80 -0.52
N GLU A 154 5.17 -19.92 0.16
CA GLU A 154 4.68 -20.16 1.53
C GLU A 154 5.72 -19.92 2.62
N LYS A 155 7.02 -20.10 2.35
CA LYS A 155 8.08 -19.74 3.30
C LYS A 155 8.45 -18.26 3.16
N VAL A 156 7.88 -17.44 4.05
CA VAL A 156 8.36 -16.06 4.27
C VAL A 156 9.77 -16.17 4.84
N ASP A 157 10.79 -15.75 4.07
CA ASP A 157 12.13 -15.56 4.64
C ASP A 157 12.01 -14.53 5.77
N SER A 158 12.38 -14.94 6.98
CA SER A 158 12.31 -14.10 8.18
C SER A 158 13.27 -12.92 8.15
N ARG A 159 14.24 -12.90 7.22
CA ARG A 159 15.20 -11.81 7.05
C ARG A 159 14.74 -10.74 6.07
N TYR A 160 13.83 -11.06 5.14
CA TYR A 160 13.45 -10.12 4.08
C TYR A 160 12.10 -10.47 3.43
N ILE A 161 11.22 -9.47 3.26
CA ILE A 161 9.96 -9.62 2.53
C ILE A 161 9.87 -8.60 1.39
N SER A 162 9.95 -9.08 0.15
CA SER A 162 9.81 -8.24 -1.04
C SER A 162 8.37 -7.75 -1.22
N LEU A 163 8.19 -6.69 -2.00
CA LEU A 163 6.89 -6.13 -2.36
C LEU A 163 5.94 -7.20 -2.93
N TRP A 164 6.46 -8.06 -3.80
CA TRP A 164 5.71 -9.15 -4.41
C TRP A 164 5.29 -10.22 -3.40
N GLN A 165 6.17 -10.56 -2.44
CA GLN A 165 5.81 -11.48 -1.37
C GLN A 165 4.77 -10.87 -0.43
N VAL A 166 4.87 -9.59 -0.06
CA VAL A 166 3.87 -8.94 0.79
C VAL A 166 2.50 -8.91 0.10
N PHE A 167 2.46 -8.48 -1.16
CA PHE A 167 1.21 -8.38 -1.91
C PHE A 167 0.61 -9.74 -2.23
N GLY A 168 1.48 -10.71 -2.51
CA GLY A 168 1.15 -12.09 -2.77
C GLY A 168 0.95 -12.95 -1.53
N ALA A 169 1.19 -12.52 -0.30
CA ALA A 169 0.87 -13.32 0.88
C ALA A 169 -0.62 -13.19 1.24
N ARG A 170 -1.25 -14.24 1.77
CA ARG A 170 -2.52 -14.10 2.51
C ARG A 170 -2.20 -13.59 3.90
N ALA A 171 -2.94 -12.60 4.38
CA ALA A 171 -2.86 -12.14 5.75
C ALA A 171 -3.41 -13.22 6.71
N PRO A 172 -2.85 -13.32 7.92
CA PRO A 172 -3.35 -14.22 8.96
C PRO A 172 -4.84 -13.96 9.27
N GLN A 173 -5.61 -15.03 9.45
CA GLN A 173 -7.08 -14.94 9.60
C GLN A 173 -7.52 -14.24 10.89
N ASN A 174 -6.67 -14.26 11.91
CA ASN A 174 -6.93 -13.61 13.19
C ASN A 174 -6.76 -12.09 13.14
N VAL A 175 -6.12 -11.54 12.10
CA VAL A 175 -5.94 -10.10 11.90
C VAL A 175 -7.13 -9.55 11.11
N ARG A 176 -7.88 -8.60 11.67
CA ARG A 176 -9.02 -7.96 10.99
C ARG A 176 -8.56 -6.81 10.12
N PHE A 177 -9.04 -6.72 8.89
CA PHE A 177 -8.69 -5.65 7.95
C PHE A 177 -9.88 -4.73 7.66
N ALA A 178 -9.62 -3.43 7.68
CA ALA A 178 -10.45 -2.42 7.03
C ALA A 178 -9.72 -1.89 5.80
N VAL A 179 -10.46 -1.72 4.71
CA VAL A 179 -9.96 -1.10 3.48
C VAL A 179 -10.83 0.12 3.13
N ALA A 180 -10.19 1.28 3.02
CA ALA A 180 -10.80 2.52 2.57
C ALA A 180 -10.25 2.85 1.17
N GLN A 181 -11.12 3.15 0.22
CA GLN A 181 -10.72 3.49 -1.13
C GLN A 181 -11.24 4.89 -1.48
N PHE A 182 -10.31 5.81 -1.70
CA PHE A 182 -10.60 7.20 -2.07
C PHE A 182 -10.59 7.37 -3.60
N ALA A 183 -11.40 8.30 -4.11
CA ALA A 183 -11.70 8.43 -5.53
C ALA A 183 -10.45 8.63 -6.40
N GLU A 184 -9.49 9.42 -5.92
CA GLU A 184 -8.28 9.76 -6.66
C GLU A 184 -7.02 9.00 -6.22
N GLU A 185 -7.18 7.83 -5.57
CA GLU A 185 -6.06 6.96 -5.24
C GLU A 185 -5.33 6.43 -6.52
N LEU A 186 -4.02 6.19 -6.41
CA LEU A 186 -3.13 5.76 -7.49
C LEU A 186 -3.52 4.42 -8.09
N ILE A 187 -3.85 3.49 -7.20
CA ILE A 187 -4.15 2.11 -7.53
C ILE A 187 -5.47 1.75 -6.86
N MET A 188 -6.42 1.43 -7.70
CA MET A 188 -7.79 1.11 -7.35
C MET A 188 -8.15 -0.26 -7.93
N PHE A 189 -8.73 -1.12 -7.11
CA PHE A 189 -9.18 -2.44 -7.53
C PHE A 189 -10.60 -2.71 -7.03
N PRO A 190 -11.30 -3.68 -7.63
CA PRO A 190 -12.60 -4.10 -7.11
C PRO A 190 -12.48 -4.66 -5.69
N PHE A 191 -13.45 -4.38 -4.80
CA PHE A 191 -13.46 -4.94 -3.44
C PHE A 191 -13.42 -6.47 -3.41
N ALA A 192 -13.95 -7.14 -4.44
CA ALA A 192 -13.82 -8.59 -4.60
C ALA A 192 -12.34 -9.06 -4.58
N TRP A 193 -11.41 -8.23 -5.04
CA TRP A 193 -9.98 -8.52 -5.03
C TRP A 193 -9.38 -8.24 -3.66
N TYR A 194 -9.79 -7.17 -2.96
CA TYR A 194 -9.31 -6.89 -1.60
C TYR A 194 -9.66 -7.99 -0.60
N ARG A 195 -10.82 -8.64 -0.76
CA ARG A 195 -11.20 -9.82 0.04
C ARG A 195 -10.24 -11.01 -0.11
N SER A 196 -9.35 -11.00 -1.12
CA SER A 196 -8.29 -12.01 -1.24
C SER A 196 -7.14 -11.82 -0.26
N ILE A 197 -7.04 -10.65 0.39
CA ILE A 197 -6.01 -10.35 1.41
C ILE A 197 -6.18 -11.27 2.61
N GLY A 198 -7.41 -11.50 3.08
CA GLY A 198 -7.66 -12.25 4.32
C GLY A 198 -9.00 -11.83 4.94
N ASN A 199 -9.01 -11.67 6.26
CA ASN A 199 -10.20 -11.31 7.04
C ASN A 199 -10.53 -9.81 6.92
N VAL A 200 -11.02 -9.39 5.74
CA VAL A 200 -11.51 -8.02 5.50
C VAL A 200 -12.92 -7.88 6.07
N VAL A 201 -13.05 -7.10 7.14
CA VAL A 201 -14.30 -6.92 7.90
C VAL A 201 -14.98 -5.57 7.65
N ARG A 202 -14.29 -4.64 6.98
CA ARG A 202 -14.83 -3.33 6.59
C ARG A 202 -14.29 -2.93 5.22
N GLU A 203 -15.20 -2.46 4.37
CA GLU A 203 -14.92 -1.94 3.03
C GLU A 203 -15.63 -0.60 2.91
N THR A 204 -14.87 0.47 2.70
CA THR A 204 -15.42 1.82 2.55
C THR A 204 -14.91 2.43 1.26
N GLU A 205 -15.79 3.09 0.54
CA GLU A 205 -15.46 3.88 -0.64
C GLU A 205 -15.90 5.32 -0.43
N TYR A 206 -15.04 6.23 -0.84
CA TYR A 206 -15.30 7.66 -0.81
C TYR A 206 -15.31 8.22 -2.24
N ASP A 207 -16.16 9.22 -2.46
CA ASP A 207 -16.36 9.90 -3.74
C ASP A 207 -15.38 11.05 -3.98
N HIS A 208 -14.52 11.37 -3.00
CA HIS A 208 -13.46 12.36 -3.09
C HIS A 208 -12.25 11.97 -2.22
N GLY A 209 -11.14 12.67 -2.43
CA GLY A 209 -9.85 12.44 -1.78
C GLY A 209 -8.88 11.63 -2.64
N GLY A 210 -7.59 11.99 -2.58
CA GLY A 210 -6.51 11.34 -3.30
C GLY A 210 -5.65 10.42 -2.44
N HIS A 211 -4.40 10.24 -2.86
CA HIS A 211 -3.40 9.41 -2.18
C HIS A 211 -3.08 9.92 -0.77
N PHE A 212 -3.13 11.24 -0.55
CA PHE A 212 -2.81 11.87 0.71
C PHE A 212 -4.06 12.05 1.57
N ALA A 213 -4.90 11.01 1.70
CA ALA A 213 -6.19 11.08 2.39
C ALA A 213 -6.14 11.68 3.80
N ALA A 214 -5.05 11.45 4.55
CA ALA A 214 -4.85 12.02 5.88
C ALA A 214 -4.64 13.55 5.88
N TRP A 215 -4.25 14.12 4.74
CA TRP A 215 -4.05 15.56 4.53
C TRP A 215 -5.21 16.19 3.78
N GLU A 216 -5.71 15.49 2.75
CA GLU A 216 -6.77 15.99 1.87
C GLU A 216 -8.16 15.94 2.52
N VAL A 217 -8.45 14.82 3.20
CA VAL A 217 -9.77 14.54 3.78
C VAL A 217 -9.63 13.91 5.19
N PRO A 218 -8.93 14.59 6.12
CA PRO A 218 -8.60 14.03 7.44
C PRO A 218 -9.83 13.56 8.22
N GLU A 219 -10.96 14.27 8.10
CA GLU A 219 -12.20 13.94 8.78
C GLU A 219 -12.78 12.62 8.28
N LEU A 220 -12.72 12.33 6.97
CA LEU A 220 -13.18 11.07 6.41
C LEU A 220 -12.33 9.90 6.88
N LEU A 221 -11.00 10.03 6.80
CA LEU A 221 -10.09 8.98 7.24
C LEU A 221 -10.23 8.73 8.75
N ALA A 222 -10.31 9.78 9.56
CA ALA A 222 -10.51 9.67 11.00
C ALA A 222 -11.87 9.07 11.36
N ALA A 223 -12.94 9.42 10.65
CA ALA A 223 -14.25 8.84 10.83
C ALA A 223 -14.26 7.34 10.48
N ASP A 224 -13.58 6.95 9.40
CA ASP A 224 -13.47 5.53 9.01
C ASP A 224 -12.70 4.71 10.05
N LEU A 225 -11.60 5.25 10.56
CA LEU A 225 -10.83 4.64 11.65
C LEU A 225 -11.67 4.46 12.91
N LYS A 226 -12.45 5.47 13.30
CA LYS A 226 -13.37 5.37 14.45
C LYS A 226 -14.49 4.37 14.22
N ALA A 227 -15.08 4.34 13.02
CA ALA A 227 -16.11 3.38 12.66
C ALA A 227 -15.55 1.94 12.58
N PHE A 228 -14.26 1.78 12.31
CA PHE A 228 -13.59 0.50 12.32
C PHE A 228 -13.27 0.02 13.74
N LEU A 229 -12.62 0.87 14.53
CA LEU A 229 -12.02 0.54 15.84
C LEU A 229 -12.95 0.79 17.04
N GLY A 230 -14.06 1.50 16.86
CA GLY A 230 -15.03 1.78 17.92
C GLY A 230 -15.81 0.55 18.43
N MET A 231 -16.73 0.77 19.38
CA MET A 231 -17.52 -0.19 20.20
C MET A 231 -18.42 -0.97 19.27
N ASP A 232 -19.03 -0.23 18.36
CA ASP A 232 -19.93 -0.75 17.36
C ASP A 232 -19.16 -1.10 16.06
N GLY A 233 -17.83 -0.93 16.07
CA GLY A 233 -16.96 -1.19 14.95
C GLY A 233 -16.59 -2.67 14.84
N PRO A 234 -16.33 -3.17 13.62
CA PRO A 234 -16.04 -4.60 13.41
C PRO A 234 -14.68 -5.06 13.97
N ALA A 235 -13.79 -4.14 14.35
CA ALA A 235 -12.59 -4.49 15.12
C ALA A 235 -12.82 -4.54 16.64
N TYR A 236 -14.02 -4.21 17.13
CA TYR A 236 -14.31 -4.30 18.56
C TYR A 236 -14.05 -5.70 19.11
N GLY A 237 -13.46 -5.76 20.31
CA GLY A 237 -13.08 -7.02 20.96
C GLY A 237 -12.03 -7.84 20.18
N ALA A 238 -11.28 -7.22 19.26
CA ALA A 238 -10.15 -7.91 18.62
C ALA A 238 -9.03 -8.24 19.62
N VAL A 239 -8.90 -7.48 20.70
CA VAL A 239 -8.00 -7.78 21.82
C VAL A 239 -8.80 -8.45 22.94
N ALA A 240 -8.52 -9.73 23.21
CA ALA A 240 -9.23 -10.48 24.24
C ALA A 240 -9.10 -9.83 25.63
N GLY A 241 -10.21 -9.70 26.36
CA GLY A 241 -10.24 -9.14 27.71
C GLY A 241 -9.98 -7.63 27.78
N ARG A 242 -9.96 -6.93 26.63
CA ARG A 242 -9.88 -5.48 26.54
C ARG A 242 -11.08 -4.99 25.71
N ASP A 243 -11.77 -3.97 26.20
CA ASP A 243 -12.81 -3.26 25.47
C ASP A 243 -12.23 -2.29 24.42
N GLY A 244 -10.92 -2.04 24.43
CA GLY A 244 -10.17 -1.68 23.23
C GLY A 244 -10.48 -0.31 22.62
N TYR A 245 -11.01 0.60 23.44
CA TYR A 245 -10.98 2.04 23.19
C TYR A 245 -9.74 2.70 23.78
#